data_AF-A0A662PTI3-F1
#
_entry.id   AF-A0A662PTI3-F1
#
_cell.length_a   1.000
_cell.length_b   1.000
_cell.length_c   1.000
_cell.angle_alpha   90.00
_cell.angle_beta   90.00
_cell.angle_gamma   90.00
#
_symmetry.space_group_name_H-M   'P 1'
#
loop_
_entity.id
_entity.type
_entity.pdbx_description
1 polymer ?
#
loop_
_entity_poly.entity_id
_entity_poly.type
_entity_poly.pdbx_seq_one_letter_code
_entity_poly.pdbx_strand_id
1 'polypeptide(L)'
;MNKMRKILLENLFQVPLGSFLIGLILALLGLILVFAGRGVIKFIAFLIGGIIGGLAASIIMAPYLGGATILAGVIGFILVGVLTQLLLPVGAGLVAAALTYLFLKPLLNMIFALILAVIMFFVVLMLFNKIIAVGTSFLGSLIFLAGIREF
;
A
#
# COMPACT_ATOMS: atom_id res chain seq x y z
N MET A 1 5.48 -16.86 -50.40
CA MET A 1 5.11 -16.43 -49.03
C MET A 1 3.92 -17.27 -48.58
N ASN A 2 4.07 -18.10 -47.53
CA ASN A 2 3.09 -19.13 -47.17
C ASN A 2 1.73 -18.53 -46.73
N LYS A 3 0.63 -19.13 -47.19
CA LYS A 3 -0.76 -18.72 -46.90
C LYS A 3 -1.02 -18.57 -45.38
N MET A 4 -0.39 -19.41 -44.57
CA MET A 4 -0.38 -19.33 -43.10
C MET A 4 0.21 -18.01 -42.55
N ARG A 5 1.28 -17.50 -43.15
CA ARG A 5 1.93 -16.24 -42.72
C ARG A 5 1.05 -15.03 -43.03
N LYS A 6 0.28 -15.08 -44.12
CA LYS A 6 -0.62 -14.01 -44.53
C LYS A 6 -1.85 -13.92 -43.61
N ILE A 7 -2.41 -15.06 -43.23
CA ILE A 7 -3.54 -15.15 -42.29
C ILE A 7 -3.14 -14.70 -40.87
N LEU A 8 -1.92 -15.04 -40.42
CA LEU A 8 -1.39 -14.56 -39.14
C LEU A 8 -1.19 -13.04 -39.13
N LEU A 9 -0.66 -12.48 -40.23
CA LEU A 9 -0.49 -11.02 -40.36
C LEU A 9 -1.83 -10.30 -40.48
N GLU A 10 -2.79 -10.81 -41.25
CA GLU A 10 -4.13 -10.22 -41.36
C GLU A 10 -4.88 -10.24 -40.01
N ASN A 11 -4.77 -11.31 -39.22
CA ASN A 11 -5.37 -11.35 -37.88
C ASN A 11 -4.67 -10.43 -36.86
N LEU A 12 -3.34 -10.27 -36.95
CA LEU A 12 -2.59 -9.32 -36.11
C LEU A 12 -2.96 -7.86 -36.42
N PHE A 13 -3.27 -7.55 -37.69
CA PHE A 13 -3.71 -6.22 -38.12
C PHE A 13 -5.23 -6.00 -38.00
N GLN A 14 -6.00 -7.05 -37.69
CA GLN A 14 -7.45 -6.97 -37.42
C GLN A 14 -7.79 -6.80 -35.94
N VAL A 15 -6.81 -6.69 -35.05
CA VAL A 15 -7.08 -6.23 -33.68
C VAL A 15 -7.65 -4.82 -33.81
N PRO A 16 -8.91 -4.58 -33.42
CA PRO A 16 -9.51 -3.26 -33.58
C PRO A 16 -8.64 -2.26 -32.83
N LEU A 17 -8.13 -1.24 -33.52
CA LEU A 17 -7.22 -0.23 -32.96
C LEU A 17 -7.72 0.33 -31.62
N GLY A 18 -9.04 0.39 -31.42
CA GLY A 18 -9.68 0.74 -30.16
C GLY A 18 -9.35 -0.21 -28.99
N SER A 19 -9.37 -1.53 -29.17
CA SER A 19 -9.05 -2.49 -28.10
C SER A 19 -7.57 -2.49 -27.74
N PHE A 20 -6.69 -2.28 -28.73
CA PHE A 20 -5.26 -2.13 -28.49
C PHE A 20 -4.95 -0.84 -27.71
N LEU A 21 -5.59 0.29 -28.09
CA LEU A 21 -5.44 1.56 -27.38
C LEU A 21 -5.99 1.50 -25.94
N ILE A 22 -7.15 0.88 -25.73
CA ILE A 22 -7.75 0.70 -24.40
C ILE A 22 -6.85 -0.19 -23.52
N GLY A 23 -6.34 -1.29 -24.07
CA GLY A 23 -5.38 -2.16 -23.37
C GLY A 23 -4.09 -1.43 -22.98
N LEU A 24 -3.57 -0.55 -23.86
CA LEU A 24 -2.39 0.26 -23.59
C LEU A 24 -2.65 1.33 -22.52
N ILE A 25 -3.81 2.00 -22.55
CA ILE A 25 -4.22 2.99 -21.54
C ILE A 25 -4.39 2.32 -20.17
N LEU A 26 -5.04 1.15 -20.12
CA LEU A 26 -5.21 0.38 -18.88
C LEU A 26 -3.87 -0.13 -18.34
N ALA A 27 -2.94 -0.56 -19.21
CA ALA A 27 -1.59 -0.95 -18.80
C ALA A 27 -0.79 0.24 -18.22
N LEU A 28 -0.91 1.42 -18.84
CA LEU A 28 -0.29 2.65 -18.34
C LEU A 28 -0.91 3.10 -17.00
N LEU A 29 -2.24 3.04 -16.86
CA LEU A 29 -2.93 3.32 -15.60
C LEU A 29 -2.52 2.33 -14.50
N GLY A 30 -2.42 1.04 -14.82
CA GLY A 30 -1.92 0.02 -13.92
C GLY A 30 -0.49 0.31 -13.46
N LEU A 31 0.39 0.68 -14.40
CA LEU A 31 1.78 1.05 -14.11
C LEU A 31 1.87 2.30 -13.23
N ILE A 32 1.07 3.33 -13.52
CA ILE A 32 0.97 4.54 -12.70
C ILE A 32 0.48 4.19 -11.28
N LEU A 33 -0.54 3.32 -11.14
CA LEU A 33 -1.00 2.84 -9.84
C LEU A 33 0.10 2.11 -9.06
N VAL A 34 0.93 1.30 -9.74
CA VAL A 34 2.04 0.58 -9.10
C VAL A 34 3.07 1.55 -8.55
N PHE A 35 3.44 2.58 -9.31
CA PHE A 35 4.42 3.59 -8.87
C PHE A 35 3.83 4.57 -7.84
N ALA A 36 2.56 4.95 -7.98
CA ALA A 36 1.87 5.84 -7.06
C ALA A 36 1.50 5.15 -5.73
N GLY A 37 1.33 3.82 -5.72
CA GLY A 37 0.83 3.08 -4.58
C GLY A 37 1.64 3.27 -3.29
N ARG A 38 2.97 3.41 -3.38
CA ARG A 38 3.81 3.72 -2.21
C ARG A 38 3.55 5.12 -1.64
N GLY A 39 3.30 6.09 -2.52
CA GLY A 39 2.92 7.45 -2.12
C GLY A 39 1.52 7.47 -1.51
N VAL A 40 0.58 6.75 -2.11
CA VAL A 40 -0.82 6.65 -1.66
C VAL A 40 -0.90 6.04 -0.26
N ILE A 41 -0.20 4.93 0.02
CA ILE A 41 -0.24 4.30 1.36
C ILE A 41 0.34 5.22 2.43
N LYS A 42 1.45 5.90 2.13
CA LYS A 42 2.06 6.88 3.04
C LYS A 42 1.13 8.05 3.30
N PHE A 43 0.45 8.53 2.25
CA PHE A 43 -0.52 9.63 2.34
C PHE A 43 -1.76 9.23 3.16
N ILE A 44 -2.31 8.04 2.93
CA ILE A 44 -3.44 7.52 3.71
C ILE A 44 -3.07 7.41 5.19
N ALA A 45 -1.91 6.85 5.51
CA ALA A 45 -1.46 6.74 6.89
C ALA A 45 -1.16 8.10 7.54
N PHE A 46 -0.61 9.04 6.77
CA PHE A 46 -0.48 10.44 7.22
C PHE A 46 -1.85 11.04 7.55
N LEU A 47 -2.84 10.86 6.69
CA LEU A 47 -4.21 11.33 6.90
C LEU A 47 -4.82 10.73 8.16
N ILE A 48 -4.77 9.40 8.31
CA ILE A 48 -5.35 8.71 9.48
C ILE A 48 -4.66 9.17 10.76
N GLY A 49 -3.32 9.12 10.77
CA GLY A 49 -2.52 9.55 11.92
C GLY A 49 -2.71 11.03 12.25
N GLY A 50 -2.79 11.87 11.22
CA GLY A 50 -3.02 13.30 11.37
C GLY A 50 -4.41 13.61 11.92
N ILE A 51 -5.47 12.97 11.42
CA ILE A 51 -6.82 13.16 11.95
C ILE A 51 -6.86 12.78 13.43
N ILE A 52 -6.32 11.62 13.79
CA ILE A 52 -6.27 11.15 15.18
C ILE A 52 -5.46 12.13 16.04
N GLY A 53 -4.27 12.54 15.60
CA GLY A 53 -3.41 13.43 16.34
C GLY A 53 -3.93 14.86 16.46
N GLY A 54 -4.58 15.37 15.41
CA GLY A 54 -5.21 16.68 15.43
C GLY A 54 -6.43 16.72 16.34
N LEU A 55 -7.26 15.67 16.33
CA LEU A 55 -8.36 15.53 17.28
C LEU A 55 -7.84 15.40 18.72
N ALA A 56 -6.86 14.52 18.95
CA ALA A 56 -6.28 14.34 20.27
C ALA A 56 -5.65 15.64 20.81
N ALA A 57 -4.86 16.34 20.00
CA ALA A 57 -4.26 17.61 20.38
C ALA A 57 -5.32 18.68 20.67
N SER A 58 -6.39 18.74 19.88
CA SER A 58 -7.50 19.67 20.12
C SER A 58 -8.20 19.37 21.45
N ILE A 59 -8.49 18.11 21.74
CA ILE A 59 -9.18 17.70 22.98
C ILE A 59 -8.31 17.95 24.21
N ILE A 60 -7.03 17.57 24.14
CA ILE A 60 -6.09 17.72 25.26
C ILE A 60 -5.79 19.19 25.53
N MET A 61 -5.65 20.01 24.47
CA MET A 61 -5.28 21.42 24.60
C MET A 61 -6.45 22.38 24.78
N ALA A 62 -7.70 21.93 24.52
CA ALA A 62 -8.91 22.74 24.67
C ALA A 62 -9.03 23.47 26.04
N PRO A 63 -8.72 22.83 27.19
CA PRO A 63 -8.82 23.49 28.50
C PRO A 63 -7.79 24.60 28.70
N TYR A 64 -6.70 24.59 27.94
CA TYR A 64 -5.54 25.47 28.16
C TYR A 64 -5.47 26.64 27.17
N LEU A 65 -6.04 26.47 25.97
CA LEU A 65 -5.82 27.38 24.83
C LEU A 65 -7.07 28.12 24.35
N GLY A 66 -8.27 27.76 24.82
CA GLY A 66 -9.51 28.44 24.43
C GLY A 66 -9.67 28.55 22.91
N GLY A 67 -9.66 29.78 22.36
CA GLY A 67 -9.77 30.02 20.92
C GLY A 67 -8.59 29.50 20.07
N ALA A 68 -7.40 29.31 20.66
CA ALA A 68 -6.22 28.81 19.95
C ALA A 68 -6.21 27.27 19.79
N THR A 69 -7.24 26.57 20.28
CA THR A 69 -7.37 25.10 20.20
C THR A 69 -7.34 24.59 18.76
N ILE A 70 -7.86 25.37 17.80
CA ILE A 70 -7.83 25.03 16.37
C ILE A 70 -6.37 24.94 15.88
N LEU A 71 -5.50 25.85 16.32
CA LEU A 71 -4.08 25.84 15.95
C LEU A 71 -3.37 24.62 16.54
N ALA A 72 -3.68 24.26 17.79
CA ALA A 72 -3.17 23.04 18.40
C ALA A 72 -3.61 21.78 17.63
N GLY A 73 -4.84 21.75 17.14
CA GLY A 73 -5.34 20.69 16.27
C GLY A 73 -4.59 20.57 14.94
N VAL A 74 -4.31 21.69 14.27
CA VAL A 74 -3.54 21.69 13.02
C VAL A 74 -2.11 21.22 13.25
N ILE A 75 -1.47 21.70 14.32
CA ILE A 75 -0.10 21.28 14.70
C ILE A 75 -0.09 19.78 15.03
N GLY A 76 -1.05 19.30 15.83
CA GLY A 76 -1.20 17.89 16.15
C GLY A 76 -1.42 17.03 14.91
N PHE A 77 -2.20 17.50 13.95
CA PHE A 77 -2.42 16.81 12.68
C PHE A 77 -1.12 16.64 11.90
N ILE A 78 -0.34 17.72 11.75
CA ILE A 78 0.91 17.67 10.98
C ILE A 78 1.92 16.78 11.70
N LEU A 79 2.16 17.00 13.00
CA LEU A 79 3.18 16.27 13.75
C LEU A 79 2.87 14.77 13.84
N VAL A 80 1.66 14.41 14.26
CA VAL A 80 1.28 13.00 14.41
C VAL A 80 1.11 12.35 13.04
N GLY A 81 0.61 13.06 12.02
CA GLY A 81 0.57 12.56 10.65
C GLY A 81 1.96 12.17 10.14
N VAL A 82 2.95 13.06 10.29
CA VAL A 82 4.35 12.79 9.90
C VAL A 82 4.93 11.62 10.70
N LEU A 83 4.72 11.61 12.02
CA LEU A 83 5.19 10.51 12.89
C LEU A 83 4.58 9.17 12.49
N THR A 84 3.29 9.14 12.17
CA THR A 84 2.59 7.93 11.74
C THR A 84 3.16 7.41 10.42
N GLN A 85 3.46 8.31 9.48
CA GLN A 85 4.10 7.95 8.23
C GLN A 85 5.53 7.40 8.43
N LEU A 86 6.27 7.93 9.42
CA LEU A 86 7.61 7.45 9.77
C LEU A 86 7.56 6.08 10.48
N LEU A 87 6.55 5.85 11.32
CA LEU A 87 6.36 4.63 12.11
C LEU A 87 5.67 3.50 11.34
N LEU A 88 5.11 3.78 10.16
CA LEU A 88 4.45 2.80 9.28
C LEU A 88 5.26 1.50 9.07
N PRO A 89 6.57 1.55 8.76
CA PRO A 89 7.39 0.34 8.63
C PRO A 89 7.50 -0.45 9.93
N VAL A 90 7.60 0.26 11.06
CA VAL A 90 7.70 -0.33 12.40
C VAL A 90 6.39 -1.03 12.76
N GLY A 91 5.25 -0.38 12.51
CA GLY A 91 3.92 -0.96 12.73
C GLY A 91 3.69 -2.22 11.89
N ALA A 92 4.04 -2.17 10.60
CA ALA A 92 3.95 -3.34 9.72
C ALA A 92 4.87 -4.48 10.17
N GLY A 93 6.10 -4.17 10.60
CA GLY A 93 7.01 -5.14 11.19
C GLY A 93 6.43 -5.79 12.44
N LEU A 94 5.86 -5.00 13.35
CA LEU A 94 5.25 -5.50 14.60
C LEU A 94 4.08 -6.44 14.30
N VAL A 95 3.20 -6.08 13.37
CA VAL A 95 2.08 -6.93 12.96
C VAL A 95 2.59 -8.25 12.37
N ALA A 96 3.59 -8.20 11.49
CA ALA A 96 4.18 -9.41 10.91
C ALA A 96 4.85 -10.30 11.96
N ALA A 97 5.57 -9.71 12.91
CA ALA A 97 6.20 -10.43 14.02
C ALA A 97 5.15 -11.08 14.92
N ALA A 98 4.09 -10.34 15.28
CA ALA A 98 2.99 -10.86 16.09
C ALA A 98 2.27 -12.03 15.40
N LEU A 99 1.96 -11.89 14.10
CA LEU A 99 1.37 -12.96 13.30
C LEU A 99 2.30 -14.18 13.22
N THR A 100 3.60 -13.97 12.96
CA THR A 100 4.59 -15.04 12.92
C THR A 100 4.62 -15.78 14.26
N TYR A 101 4.70 -15.05 15.38
CA TYR A 101 4.68 -15.66 16.70
C TYR A 101 3.40 -16.46 16.95
N LEU A 102 2.24 -15.90 16.61
CA LEU A 102 0.94 -16.51 16.90
C LEU A 102 0.70 -17.78 16.04
N PHE A 103 1.20 -17.79 14.80
CA PHE A 103 1.17 -18.97 13.93
C PHE A 103 2.20 -20.03 14.29
N LEU A 104 3.39 -19.65 14.78
CA LEU A 104 4.46 -20.59 15.09
C LEU A 104 4.40 -21.13 16.52
N LYS A 105 3.78 -20.40 17.46
CA LYS A 105 3.60 -20.82 18.86
C LYS A 105 3.00 -22.22 19.03
N PRO A 106 2.01 -22.67 18.24
CA PRO A 106 1.46 -24.03 18.37
C PRO A 106 2.39 -25.12 17.84
N LEU A 107 3.32 -24.77 16.95
CA LEU A 107 4.16 -25.72 16.20
C LEU A 107 5.58 -25.85 16.80
N LEU A 108 6.04 -24.80 17.49
CA LEU A 108 7.40 -24.66 17.98
C LEU A 108 7.41 -24.26 19.45
N ASN A 109 8.52 -24.55 20.12
CA ASN A 109 8.72 -24.10 21.48
C ASN A 109 8.74 -22.56 21.55
N MET A 110 8.26 -21.98 22.65
CA MET A 110 8.01 -20.54 22.81
C MET A 110 9.24 -19.68 22.45
N ILE A 111 10.43 -20.12 22.86
CA ILE A 111 11.70 -19.43 22.60
C ILE A 111 12.00 -19.38 21.10
N PHE A 112 11.83 -20.50 20.38
CA PHE A 112 12.09 -20.57 18.95
C PHE A 112 11.08 -19.75 18.14
N ALA A 113 9.80 -19.78 18.51
CA ALA A 113 8.78 -18.95 17.88
C ALA A 113 9.08 -17.45 18.07
N LEU A 114 9.57 -17.05 19.25
CA LEU A 114 9.96 -15.67 19.53
C LEU A 114 11.15 -15.21 18.69
N ILE A 115 12.20 -16.05 18.58
CA ILE A 115 13.38 -15.74 17.75
C ILE A 115 12.96 -15.51 16.30
N LEU A 116 12.12 -16.38 15.74
CA LEU A 116 11.63 -16.24 14.37
C LEU A 116 10.75 -14.99 14.18
N ALA A 117 9.93 -14.65 15.16
CA ALA A 117 9.14 -13.42 15.13
C ALA A 117 10.04 -12.16 15.09
N VAL A 118 11.12 -12.14 15.88
CA VAL A 118 12.10 -11.04 15.87
C VAL A 118 12.82 -10.96 14.52
N ILE A 119 13.22 -12.10 13.95
CA ILE A 119 13.82 -12.12 12.61
C ILE A 119 12.84 -11.54 11.58
N MET A 120 11.58 -11.98 11.61
CA MET A 120 10.54 -11.48 10.69
C MET A 120 10.28 -9.98 10.85
N PHE A 121 10.36 -9.44 12.06
CA PHE A 121 10.29 -8.00 12.30
C PHE A 121 11.34 -7.23 11.48
N PHE A 122 12.61 -7.65 11.57
CA PHE A 122 13.71 -7.00 10.84
C PHE A 122 13.61 -7.21 9.33
N VAL A 123 13.22 -8.40 8.89
CA VAL A 123 13.00 -8.71 7.47
C VAL A 123 11.95 -7.77 6.88
N VAL A 124 10.81 -7.60 7.56
CA VAL A 124 9.74 -6.71 7.10
C VAL A 124 10.16 -5.25 7.16
N LEU A 125 10.90 -4.81 8.18
CA LEU A 125 11.46 -3.45 8.24
C LEU A 125 12.34 -3.15 7.02
N MET A 126 13.26 -4.06 6.69
CA MET A 126 14.17 -3.88 5.53
C MET A 126 13.43 -3.95 4.19
N LEU A 127 12.43 -4.83 4.09
CA LEU A 127 11.69 -5.07 2.85
C LEU A 127 10.44 -4.21 2.71
N PHE A 128 10.11 -3.36 3.68
CA PHE A 128 8.83 -2.66 3.76
C PHE A 128 8.45 -1.94 2.46
N ASN A 129 9.40 -1.19 1.90
CA ASN A 129 9.20 -0.48 0.64
C ASN A 129 8.95 -1.43 -0.54
N LYS A 130 9.59 -2.61 -0.56
CA LYS A 130 9.38 -3.64 -1.58
C LYS A 130 8.03 -4.32 -1.39
N ILE A 131 7.65 -4.64 -0.15
CA ILE A 131 6.35 -5.25 0.19
C ILE A 131 5.21 -4.36 -0.29
N ILE A 132 5.28 -3.05 -0.01
CA ILE A 132 4.28 -2.11 -0.52
C ILE A 132 4.21 -2.13 -2.04
N ALA A 133 5.36 -2.06 -2.73
CA ALA A 133 5.38 -2.03 -4.20
C ALA A 133 4.77 -3.31 -4.81
N VAL A 134 5.09 -4.48 -4.22
CA VAL A 134 4.50 -5.75 -4.64
C VAL A 134 3.00 -5.76 -4.38
N GLY A 135 2.55 -5.39 -3.18
CA GLY A 135 1.13 -5.34 -2.83
C GLY A 135 0.32 -4.40 -3.72
N THR A 136 0.84 -3.22 -4.03
CA THR A 136 0.17 -2.26 -4.91
C THR A 136 0.15 -2.73 -6.36
N SER A 137 1.20 -3.42 -6.81
CA SER A 137 1.22 -4.05 -8.14
C SER A 137 0.21 -5.19 -8.27
N PHE A 138 0.08 -6.01 -7.23
CA PHE A 138 -0.88 -7.09 -7.18
C PHE A 138 -2.32 -6.55 -7.21
N LEU A 139 -2.64 -5.55 -6.38
CA LEU A 139 -3.93 -4.87 -6.40
C LEU A 139 -4.22 -4.22 -7.77
N GLY A 140 -3.23 -3.56 -8.39
CA GLY A 140 -3.37 -3.01 -9.74
C GLY A 140 -3.69 -4.09 -10.77
N SER A 141 -3.05 -5.27 -10.68
CA SER A 141 -3.34 -6.40 -11.57
C SER A 141 -4.74 -6.99 -11.37
N LEU A 142 -5.24 -7.03 -10.13
CA LEU A 142 -6.59 -7.49 -9.83
C LEU A 142 -7.65 -6.54 -10.38
N ILE A 143 -7.44 -5.23 -10.26
CA ILE A 143 -8.32 -4.20 -10.84
C ILE A 143 -8.33 -4.32 -12.37
N PHE A 144 -7.16 -4.51 -12.98
CA PHE A 144 -7.05 -4.72 -14.43
C PHE A 144 -7.80 -5.98 -14.88
N LEU A 145 -7.63 -7.10 -14.16
CA LEU A 145 -8.32 -8.36 -14.46
C LEU A 145 -9.85 -8.24 -14.29
N ALA A 146 -10.30 -7.56 -13.24
CA ALA A 146 -11.72 -7.28 -13.03
C ALA A 146 -12.29 -6.40 -14.14
N GLY A 147 -11.57 -5.35 -14.56
CA GLY A 147 -11.98 -4.47 -15.65
C GLY A 147 -12.07 -5.15 -17.01
N ILE A 148 -11.22 -6.15 -17.29
CA ILE A 148 -11.34 -6.97 -18.51
C ILE A 148 -12.55 -7.90 -18.44
N ARG A 149 -12.91 -8.42 -17.26
CA ARG A 149 -14.07 -9.31 -17.10
C ARG A 149 -15.42 -8.63 -17.29
N GLU A 150 -15.48 -7.31 -17.09
CA GLU A 150 -16.69 -6.51 -17.27
C GLU A 150 -16.88 -6.00 -18.71
N PHE A 151 -15.93 -6.27 -19.62
CA PHE A 151 -15.99 -6.00 -21.06
C PHE A 151 -16.18 -7.28 -21.87
#